data_AF-A0A543G2B4-F1
#
_entry.id   AF-A0A543G2B4-F1
#
_cell.length_a   1.000
_cell.length_b   1.000
_cell.length_c   1.000
_cell.angle_alpha   90.00
_cell.angle_beta   90.00
_cell.angle_gamma   90.00
#
_symmetry.space_group_name_H-M   'P 1'
#
loop_
_entity.id
_entity.type
_entity.pdbx_description
1 polymer ?
#
loop_
_entity_poly.entity_id
_entity_poly.type
_entity_poly.pdbx_seq_one_letter_code
_entity_poly.pdbx_strand_id
1 'polypeptide(L)'
;MMEQTPEFQVEITHPNPKYLITPVFDYIKTLEGTPAGLPYGSSSGSWATSGSSWTAQKGTPIGFEITYYSRYENKYYYINQDFDLKKIQEMTNRCYPWMDERLDEPVKEYLPKAEYDSDFEKYRYVYGPFDRIIFGFAPQGMVVVWCGYGPNRIELDRYQAIEVTDEKRLAICKNKYIATYRISQRRYEEAIEELKIPNASPELWDNYRKRFNWNYKVTSENAAFRFFEFEIDSYNGEIISNFSPYILNPKMQSRAIPSFVMICWETSAKERFLSRVFFNWEKTNALLKNAGENNTFQFHINKESSKIEVLLNNNPIEVDSVRIYPSHLRFRDSYTD
;
A
#
# COMPACT_ATOMS: atom_id res chain seq x y z
N MET A 1 15.76 26.15 -12.46
CA MET A 1 14.32 25.83 -12.39
C MET A 1 13.97 25.80 -10.92
N MET A 2 12.93 26.53 -10.48
CA MET A 2 12.41 26.33 -9.11
C MET A 2 11.85 24.93 -9.05
N GLU A 3 12.34 24.11 -8.13
CA GLU A 3 11.83 22.78 -7.87
C GLU A 3 10.35 22.92 -7.53
N GLN A 4 9.47 22.32 -8.35
CA GLN A 4 8.04 22.47 -8.15
C GLN A 4 7.65 21.69 -6.89
N THR A 5 7.16 22.39 -5.88
CA THR A 5 6.73 21.80 -4.61
C THR A 5 5.72 20.68 -4.87
N PRO A 6 5.92 19.47 -4.32
CA PRO A 6 5.03 18.35 -4.60
C PRO A 6 3.62 18.62 -4.08
N GLU A 7 2.63 18.14 -4.83
CA GLU A 7 1.22 18.15 -4.47
C GLU A 7 0.80 16.71 -4.17
N PHE A 8 0.11 16.51 -3.05
CA PHE A 8 -0.26 15.17 -2.59
C PHE A 8 -1.61 15.17 -1.87
N GLN A 9 -2.32 14.05 -1.93
CA GLN A 9 -3.53 13.80 -1.16
C GLN A 9 -3.15 13.11 0.15
N VAL A 10 -4.01 13.27 1.16
CA VAL A 10 -3.83 12.59 2.45
C VAL A 10 -4.97 11.59 2.62
N GLU A 11 -4.63 10.38 3.03
CA GLU A 11 -5.61 9.34 3.36
C GLU A 11 -5.47 8.91 4.82
N ILE A 12 -6.61 8.67 5.46
CA ILE A 12 -6.71 7.95 6.72
C ILE A 12 -7.24 6.57 6.39
N THR A 13 -6.62 5.54 6.93
CA THR A 13 -7.00 4.15 6.71
C THR A 13 -7.01 3.42 8.04
N HIS A 14 -7.74 2.31 8.08
CA HIS A 14 -7.78 1.39 9.20
C HIS A 14 -7.98 -0.03 8.67
N PRO A 15 -7.72 -1.06 9.48
CA PRO A 15 -7.82 -2.44 9.01
C PRO A 15 -9.23 -2.93 8.69
N ASN A 16 -10.23 -2.35 9.36
CA ASN A 16 -11.62 -2.75 9.29
C ASN A 16 -12.46 -1.60 9.85
N PRO A 17 -13.68 -1.34 9.33
CA PRO A 17 -14.56 -0.29 9.84
C PRO A 17 -14.76 -0.26 11.37
N LYS A 18 -14.64 -1.40 12.06
CA LYS A 18 -14.71 -1.45 13.52
C LYS A 18 -13.53 -0.79 14.25
N TYR A 19 -12.36 -0.67 13.59
CA TYR A 19 -11.15 -0.03 14.09
C TYR A 19 -11.01 1.44 13.64
N LEU A 20 -12.12 2.07 13.29
CA LEU A 20 -12.14 3.45 12.85
C LEU A 20 -11.68 4.40 13.97
N ILE A 21 -10.78 5.31 13.60
CA ILE A 21 -10.34 6.42 14.45
C ILE A 21 -10.92 7.74 13.94
N THR A 22 -10.91 8.76 14.80
CA THR A 22 -11.34 10.11 14.43
C THR A 22 -10.28 11.14 14.80
N PRO A 23 -9.74 11.92 13.83
CA PRO A 23 -8.80 13.00 14.11
C PRO A 23 -9.40 14.08 15.02
N VAL A 24 -8.57 14.64 15.90
CA VAL A 24 -8.93 15.71 16.86
C VAL A 24 -8.06 16.95 16.63
N PHE A 25 -6.75 16.74 16.54
CA PHE A 25 -5.76 17.74 16.14
C PHE A 25 -4.82 17.08 15.14
N ASP A 26 -4.40 17.82 14.13
CA ASP A 26 -3.52 17.31 13.10
C ASP A 26 -2.68 18.42 12.50
N TYR A 27 -1.46 18.07 12.15
CA TYR A 27 -0.54 18.89 11.40
C TYR A 27 0.45 17.97 10.69
N ILE A 28 0.56 18.10 9.37
CA ILE A 28 1.62 17.45 8.59
C ILE A 28 2.70 18.50 8.38
N LYS A 29 3.90 18.19 8.87
CA LYS A 29 5.08 19.03 8.72
C LYS A 29 5.55 18.92 7.28
N THR A 30 5.77 20.04 6.62
CA THR A 30 6.36 20.06 5.27
C THR A 30 7.68 20.81 5.28
N LEU A 31 8.61 20.41 4.40
CA LEU A 31 9.93 21.01 4.30
C LEU A 31 9.87 22.51 3.98
N GLU A 32 8.89 22.90 3.18
CA GLU A 32 8.66 24.26 2.72
C GLU A 32 7.84 25.09 3.73
N GLY A 33 7.41 24.49 4.86
CA GLY A 33 6.58 25.15 5.87
C GLY A 33 5.13 25.40 5.44
N THR A 34 4.70 24.76 4.35
CA THR A 34 3.30 24.82 3.88
C THR A 34 2.40 24.03 4.83
N PRO A 35 1.30 24.61 5.34
CA PRO A 35 0.35 23.88 6.18
C PRO A 35 -0.29 22.73 5.42
N ALA A 36 -0.24 21.53 6.01
CA ALA A 36 -0.95 20.35 5.53
C ALA A 36 -1.61 19.62 6.71
N GLY A 37 -2.67 18.87 6.43
CA GLY A 37 -3.46 18.21 7.47
C GLY A 37 -4.16 16.95 7.00
N LEU A 38 -4.78 16.26 7.95
CA LEU A 38 -5.59 15.08 7.70
C LEU A 38 -6.97 15.45 7.11
N PRO A 39 -7.60 14.52 6.35
CA PRO A 39 -9.00 14.64 5.96
C PRO A 39 -9.93 14.83 7.17
N TYR A 40 -11.03 15.54 6.95
CA TYR A 40 -12.07 15.67 7.97
C TYR A 40 -12.81 14.33 8.18
N GLY A 41 -12.93 13.91 9.44
CA GLY A 41 -13.65 12.70 9.81
C GLY A 41 -12.85 11.41 9.62
N SER A 42 -13.53 10.36 9.17
CA SER A 42 -12.99 9.00 9.08
C SER A 42 -13.26 8.41 7.71
N SER A 43 -12.46 7.43 7.28
CA SER A 43 -12.70 6.72 6.01
C SER A 43 -13.40 5.38 6.22
N SER A 44 -14.00 4.83 5.16
CA SER A 44 -14.52 3.46 5.11
C SER A 44 -13.57 2.50 4.38
N GLY A 45 -12.32 2.92 4.15
CA GLY A 45 -11.36 2.13 3.39
C GLY A 45 -10.79 0.94 4.14
N SER A 46 -9.81 0.31 3.52
CA SER A 46 -9.05 -0.81 4.06
C SER A 46 -7.62 -0.38 4.38
N TRP A 47 -6.85 -1.29 4.98
CA TRP A 47 -5.45 -1.06 5.31
C TRP A 47 -4.66 -0.57 4.07
N ALA A 48 -4.01 0.59 4.18
CA ALA A 48 -3.25 1.28 3.13
C ALA A 48 -4.05 1.82 1.90
N THR A 49 -5.39 1.78 1.90
CA THR A 49 -6.20 2.42 0.85
C THR A 49 -7.56 2.89 1.37
N SER A 50 -7.84 4.20 1.27
CA SER A 50 -9.13 4.75 1.70
C SER A 50 -10.24 4.59 0.66
N GLY A 51 -9.88 4.43 -0.63
CA GLY A 51 -10.80 4.53 -1.77
C GLY A 51 -11.39 5.94 -1.96
N SER A 52 -10.92 6.94 -1.22
CA SER A 52 -11.45 8.31 -1.25
C SER A 52 -10.36 9.31 -0.85
N SER A 53 -10.12 10.28 -1.72
CA SER A 53 -9.12 11.31 -1.53
C SER A 53 -9.71 12.62 -1.00
N TRP A 54 -8.93 13.33 -0.20
CA TRP A 54 -9.24 14.69 0.26
C TRP A 54 -8.63 15.76 -0.66
N THR A 55 -8.92 17.04 -0.38
CA THR A 55 -8.28 18.20 -1.00
C THR A 55 -6.76 18.05 -1.02
N ALA A 56 -6.17 18.31 -2.18
CA ALA A 56 -4.72 18.22 -2.34
C ALA A 56 -3.99 19.19 -1.39
N GLN A 57 -2.92 18.69 -0.78
CA GLN A 57 -1.98 19.39 0.07
C GLN A 57 -0.72 19.69 -0.74
N LYS A 58 0.10 20.63 -0.27
CA LYS A 58 1.35 21.02 -0.95
C LYS A 58 2.51 20.98 0.04
N GLY A 59 3.68 20.60 -0.46
CA GLY A 59 4.91 20.51 0.31
C GLY A 59 5.49 19.10 0.32
N THR A 60 6.79 18.99 0.54
CA THR A 60 7.44 17.71 0.82
C THR A 60 7.12 17.33 2.26
N PRO A 61 6.31 16.28 2.53
CA PRO A 61 5.97 15.92 3.90
C PRO A 61 7.23 15.40 4.61
N ILE A 62 7.57 15.94 5.78
CA ILE A 62 8.78 15.56 6.54
C ILE A 62 8.46 15.05 7.94
N GLY A 63 7.18 14.99 8.30
CA GLY A 63 6.74 14.51 9.59
C GLY A 63 5.30 14.88 9.85
N PHE A 64 4.83 14.59 11.06
CA PHE A 64 3.45 14.85 11.45
C PHE A 64 3.31 14.97 12.96
N GLU A 65 2.29 15.70 13.38
CA GLU A 65 1.79 15.78 14.73
C GLU A 65 0.28 15.54 14.72
N ILE A 66 -0.18 14.46 15.33
CA ILE A 66 -1.58 14.03 15.29
C ILE A 66 -2.04 13.68 16.70
N THR A 67 -3.23 14.15 17.05
CA THR A 67 -4.04 13.62 18.14
C THR A 67 -5.32 13.04 17.56
N TYR A 68 -5.64 11.80 17.90
CA TYR A 68 -6.86 11.13 17.43
C TYR A 68 -7.58 10.40 18.55
N TYR A 69 -8.87 10.17 18.35
CA TYR A 69 -9.72 9.38 19.24
C TYR A 69 -9.93 7.97 18.67
N SER A 70 -9.50 6.96 19.41
CA SER A 70 -9.84 5.56 19.18
C SER A 70 -11.13 5.24 19.90
N ARG A 71 -12.24 5.19 19.15
CA ARG A 71 -13.59 4.98 19.72
C ARG A 71 -13.75 3.58 20.31
N TYR A 72 -13.10 2.60 19.71
CA TYR A 72 -13.20 1.20 20.13
C TYR A 72 -12.33 0.87 21.35
N GLU A 73 -11.37 1.72 21.68
CA GLU A 73 -10.60 1.65 22.93
C GLU A 73 -11.06 2.69 23.97
N ASN A 74 -11.88 3.67 23.57
CA ASN A 74 -12.21 4.86 24.34
C ASN A 74 -10.95 5.60 24.85
N LYS A 75 -9.99 5.80 23.94
CA LYS A 75 -8.69 6.42 24.26
C LYS A 75 -8.34 7.51 23.26
N TYR A 76 -7.70 8.56 23.76
CA TYR A 76 -7.04 9.55 22.92
C TYR A 76 -5.56 9.19 22.81
N TYR A 77 -5.05 9.25 21.59
CA TYR A 77 -3.64 8.99 21.30
C TYR A 77 -3.00 10.24 20.71
N TYR A 78 -1.75 10.48 21.07
CA TYR A 78 -0.92 11.57 20.58
C TYR A 78 0.36 11.03 19.96
N ILE A 79 0.77 11.61 18.84
CA ILE A 79 2.02 11.31 18.17
C ILE A 79 2.59 12.57 17.54
N ASN A 80 3.90 12.76 17.69
CA ASN A 80 4.67 13.81 17.03
C ASN A 80 5.99 13.21 16.58
N GLN A 81 6.15 13.04 15.27
CA GLN A 81 7.28 12.34 14.68
C GLN A 81 7.77 13.07 13.43
N ASP A 82 9.05 12.90 13.15
CA ASP A 82 9.68 13.30 11.88
C ASP A 82 9.97 12.03 11.07
N PHE A 83 9.90 12.17 9.75
CA PHE A 83 10.31 11.12 8.81
C PHE A 83 11.82 11.16 8.63
N ASP A 84 12.41 10.02 8.23
CA ASP A 84 13.76 10.03 7.69
C ASP A 84 13.78 10.92 6.43
N LEU A 85 14.46 12.07 6.54
CA LEU A 85 14.44 13.10 5.51
C LEU A 85 14.95 12.58 4.16
N LYS A 86 16.02 11.77 4.17
CA LYS A 86 16.60 11.22 2.95
C LYS A 86 15.64 10.25 2.29
N LYS A 87 15.02 9.37 3.08
CA LYS A 87 14.05 8.38 2.59
C LYS A 87 12.84 9.07 1.98
N ILE A 88 12.25 10.06 2.65
CA ILE A 88 11.05 10.72 2.13
C ILE A 88 11.37 11.56 0.89
N GLN A 89 12.50 12.28 0.86
CA GLN A 89 12.94 13.00 -0.35
C GLN A 89 13.19 12.05 -1.52
N GLU A 90 13.78 10.88 -1.27
CA GLU A 90 13.96 9.86 -2.31
C GLU A 90 12.60 9.36 -2.81
N MET A 91 11.68 9.03 -1.90
CA MET A 91 10.35 8.54 -2.24
C MET A 91 9.51 9.57 -3.01
N THR A 92 9.53 10.85 -2.64
CA THR A 92 8.79 11.91 -3.35
C THR A 92 9.37 12.21 -4.74
N ASN A 93 10.61 11.79 -5.00
CA ASN A 93 11.30 11.97 -6.29
C ASN A 93 11.20 10.76 -7.22
N ARG A 94 10.33 9.78 -6.93
CA ARG A 94 10.08 8.61 -7.79
C ARG A 94 8.68 8.66 -8.40
N CYS A 95 8.55 8.08 -9.59
CA CYS A 95 7.30 7.79 -10.26
C CYS A 95 7.27 6.30 -10.64
N TYR A 96 6.18 5.59 -10.36
CA TYR A 96 6.08 4.13 -10.60
C TYR A 96 5.14 3.84 -11.76
N PRO A 97 5.44 2.82 -12.60
CA PRO A 97 4.58 2.47 -13.71
C PRO A 97 3.27 1.86 -13.20
N TRP A 98 2.20 2.06 -13.96
CA TRP A 98 0.90 1.40 -13.74
C TRP A 98 0.23 0.93 -15.04
N MET A 99 0.90 1.13 -16.17
CA MET A 99 0.58 0.53 -17.47
C MET A 99 1.85 0.44 -18.33
N ASP A 100 1.83 -0.35 -19.39
CA ASP A 100 2.95 -0.49 -20.35
C ASP A 100 2.55 -0.19 -21.81
N GLU A 101 1.26 -0.26 -22.15
CA GLU A 101 0.78 -0.20 -23.54
C GLU A 101 0.99 1.14 -24.28
N ARG A 102 1.37 2.22 -23.57
CA ARG A 102 1.40 3.59 -24.12
C ARG A 102 2.79 4.14 -24.44
N LEU A 103 3.84 3.36 -24.20
CA LEU A 103 5.20 3.73 -24.58
C LEU A 103 5.72 2.80 -25.67
N ASP A 104 6.51 3.35 -26.59
CA ASP A 104 7.27 2.55 -27.56
C ASP A 104 8.45 1.84 -26.89
N GLU A 105 9.00 2.45 -25.84
CA GLU A 105 10.12 1.92 -25.05
C GLU A 105 9.62 1.15 -23.80
N PRO A 106 10.39 0.17 -23.30
CA PRO A 106 9.96 -0.58 -22.13
C PRO A 106 9.94 0.29 -20.88
N VAL A 107 8.93 0.09 -20.02
CA VAL A 107 8.87 0.77 -18.73
C VAL A 107 9.99 0.32 -17.78
N LYS A 108 10.48 1.27 -16.98
CA LYS A 108 11.48 1.09 -15.91
C LYS A 108 10.77 0.71 -14.61
N GLU A 109 11.52 0.12 -13.67
CA GLU A 109 11.06 -0.14 -12.28
C GLU A 109 10.48 1.12 -11.62
N TYR A 110 11.16 2.26 -11.82
CA TYR A 110 10.65 3.59 -11.51
C TYR A 110 11.35 4.62 -12.40
N LEU A 111 10.74 5.80 -12.52
CA LEU A 111 11.28 6.97 -13.21
C LEU A 111 11.60 8.07 -12.18
N PRO A 112 12.75 8.75 -12.25
CA PRO A 112 12.97 9.95 -11.44
C PRO A 112 11.97 11.05 -11.79
N LYS A 113 11.47 11.78 -10.79
CA LYS A 113 10.50 12.86 -10.99
C LYS A 113 10.97 13.93 -11.97
N ALA A 114 12.26 14.29 -11.94
CA ALA A 114 12.82 15.24 -12.89
C ALA A 114 12.72 14.77 -14.36
N GLU A 115 12.89 13.46 -14.60
CA GLU A 115 12.71 12.87 -15.95
C GLU A 115 11.23 12.84 -16.33
N TYR A 116 10.35 12.47 -15.40
CA TYR A 116 8.89 12.53 -15.58
C TYR A 116 8.41 13.93 -15.96
N ASP A 117 8.83 14.96 -15.22
CA ASP A 117 8.41 16.35 -15.43
C ASP A 117 8.96 16.92 -16.75
N SER A 118 10.14 16.45 -17.19
CA SER A 118 10.76 16.90 -18.44
C SER A 118 10.01 16.48 -19.70
N ASP A 119 9.26 15.37 -19.64
CA ASP A 119 8.44 14.86 -20.73
C ASP A 119 7.08 14.35 -20.19
N PHE A 120 6.38 15.27 -19.53
CA PHE A 120 5.12 14.97 -18.83
C PHE A 120 4.07 14.33 -19.75
N GLU A 121 3.92 14.81 -20.99
CA GLU A 121 2.90 14.29 -21.91
C GLU A 121 3.16 12.83 -22.31
N LYS A 122 4.44 12.43 -22.42
CA LYS A 122 4.82 11.04 -22.66
C LYS A 122 4.51 10.15 -21.47
N TYR A 123 4.80 10.60 -20.24
CA TYR A 123 4.79 9.73 -19.06
C TYR A 123 3.51 9.80 -18.22
N ARG A 124 2.68 10.85 -18.32
CA ARG A 124 1.50 11.10 -17.46
C ARG A 124 0.48 9.97 -17.38
N TYR A 125 0.40 9.16 -18.43
CA TYR A 125 -0.50 8.01 -18.46
C TYR A 125 0.18 6.74 -17.99
N VAL A 126 1.51 6.67 -18.00
CA VAL A 126 2.27 5.42 -17.81
C VAL A 126 2.80 5.32 -16.39
N TYR A 127 3.26 6.44 -15.83
CA TYR A 127 3.82 6.54 -14.48
C TYR A 127 2.94 7.40 -13.58
N GLY A 128 2.74 6.94 -12.35
CA GLY A 128 2.18 7.74 -11.27
C GLY A 128 3.32 8.41 -10.50
N PRO A 129 3.39 9.76 -10.43
CA PRO A 129 4.27 10.43 -9.48
C PRO A 129 3.77 10.21 -8.04
N PHE A 130 4.59 10.58 -7.05
CA PHE A 130 4.12 10.65 -5.67
C PHE A 130 2.86 11.52 -5.60
N ASP A 131 1.74 10.92 -5.20
CA ASP A 131 0.44 11.59 -5.19
C ASP A 131 -0.25 11.49 -3.82
N ARG A 132 0.25 10.66 -2.89
CA ARG A 132 -0.42 10.43 -1.60
C ARG A 132 0.53 10.18 -0.44
N ILE A 133 0.16 10.68 0.73
CA ILE A 133 0.61 10.14 2.01
C ILE A 133 -0.58 9.50 2.73
N ILE A 134 -0.38 8.28 3.22
CA ILE A 134 -1.46 7.42 3.70
C ILE A 134 -1.15 7.03 5.12
N PHE A 135 -2.03 7.35 6.07
CA PHE A 135 -1.89 7.01 7.48
C PHE A 135 -2.83 5.86 7.84
N GLY A 136 -2.27 4.74 8.27
CA GLY A 136 -3.00 3.56 8.74
C GLY A 136 -2.97 3.47 10.24
N PHE A 137 -4.14 3.55 10.86
CA PHE A 137 -4.29 3.50 12.30
C PHE A 137 -4.79 2.13 12.74
N ALA A 138 -4.08 1.52 13.68
CA ALA A 138 -4.42 0.24 14.28
C ALA A 138 -4.45 0.38 15.82
N PRO A 139 -4.99 -0.63 16.54
CA PRO A 139 -5.13 -0.60 17.99
C PRO A 139 -3.85 -0.26 18.75
N GLN A 140 -4.02 0.18 20.00
CA GLN A 140 -2.94 0.49 20.92
C GLN A 140 -1.96 1.54 20.39
N GLY A 141 -2.44 2.52 19.62
CA GLY A 141 -1.61 3.63 19.17
C GLY A 141 -0.75 3.36 17.92
N MET A 142 -0.90 2.20 17.26
CA MET A 142 -0.11 1.90 16.06
C MET A 142 -0.49 2.81 14.89
N VAL A 143 0.53 3.40 14.25
CA VAL A 143 0.38 4.21 13.03
C VAL A 143 1.38 3.73 11.99
N VAL A 144 0.93 3.33 10.81
CA VAL A 144 1.79 3.00 9.66
C VAL A 144 1.58 4.03 8.57
N VAL A 145 2.65 4.43 7.89
CA VAL A 145 2.61 5.45 6.84
C VAL A 145 3.06 4.83 5.54
N TRP A 146 2.35 5.11 4.44
CA TRP A 146 2.75 4.76 3.07
C TRP A 146 2.81 5.99 2.18
N CYS A 147 3.64 5.90 1.14
CA CYS A 147 3.59 6.79 -0.01
C CYS A 147 2.82 6.11 -1.15
N GLY A 148 1.93 6.85 -1.79
CA GLY A 148 1.17 6.42 -2.96
C GLY A 148 1.71 6.99 -4.27
N TYR A 149 1.58 6.19 -5.33
CA TYR A 149 1.96 6.53 -6.70
C TYR A 149 0.92 5.95 -7.68
N GLY A 150 -0.26 6.58 -7.75
CA GLY A 150 -1.38 6.02 -8.51
C GLY A 150 -1.95 4.78 -7.82
N PRO A 151 -1.86 3.56 -8.38
CA PRO A 151 -2.24 2.33 -7.68
C PRO A 151 -1.15 1.81 -6.72
N ASN A 152 0.12 2.14 -6.96
CA ASN A 152 1.24 1.61 -6.18
C ASN A 152 1.29 2.22 -4.77
N ARG A 153 1.66 1.40 -3.77
CA ARG A 153 1.75 1.77 -2.36
C ARG A 153 3.04 1.20 -1.78
N ILE A 154 3.85 2.06 -1.15
CA ILE A 154 5.12 1.65 -0.55
C ILE A 154 5.17 2.12 0.90
N GLU A 155 5.48 1.20 1.81
CA GLU A 155 5.53 1.51 3.24
C GLU A 155 6.71 2.44 3.54
N LEU A 156 6.41 3.59 4.14
CA LEU A 156 7.40 4.54 4.63
C LEU A 156 7.91 4.08 5.99
N ASP A 157 7.05 3.95 7.01
CA ASP A 157 7.44 3.42 8.31
C ASP A 157 6.25 3.13 9.24
N ARG A 158 6.53 2.54 10.41
CA ARG A 158 5.60 2.35 11.51
C ARG A 158 6.03 3.10 12.75
N TYR A 159 5.09 3.84 13.31
CA TYR A 159 5.24 4.66 14.49
C TYR A 159 4.31 4.20 15.60
N GLN A 160 4.57 4.69 16.81
CA GLN A 160 3.79 4.37 18.00
C GLN A 160 3.32 5.68 18.64
N ALA A 161 2.01 5.88 18.67
CA ALA A 161 1.39 6.94 19.43
C ALA A 161 1.33 6.58 20.91
N ILE A 162 1.39 7.60 21.76
CA ILE A 162 1.24 7.46 23.21
C ILE A 162 -0.18 7.79 23.62
N GLU A 163 -0.70 7.07 24.61
CA GLU A 163 -1.99 7.40 25.21
C GLU A 163 -1.90 8.76 25.93
N VAL A 164 -2.91 9.60 25.72
CA VAL A 164 -3.05 10.86 26.45
C VAL A 164 -3.65 10.55 27.81
N THR A 165 -2.86 10.66 28.87
CA THR A 165 -3.30 10.38 30.25
C THR A 165 -3.47 11.61 31.11
N ASP A 166 -2.92 12.77 30.71
CA ASP A 166 -3.10 14.04 31.42
C ASP A 166 -4.57 14.49 31.36
N GLU A 167 -5.20 14.69 32.52
CA GLU A 167 -6.63 15.00 32.63
C GLU A 167 -7.02 16.31 31.92
N LYS A 168 -6.16 17.34 32.01
CA LYS A 168 -6.42 18.63 31.37
C LYS A 168 -6.39 18.48 29.85
N ARG A 169 -5.39 17.76 29.32
CA ARG A 169 -5.28 17.47 27.89
C ARG A 169 -6.43 16.59 27.40
N LEU A 170 -6.83 15.58 28.17
CA LEU A 170 -7.99 14.74 27.87
C LEU A 170 -9.28 15.57 27.75
N ALA A 171 -9.52 16.49 28.69
CA ALA A 171 -10.68 17.37 28.64
C ALA A 171 -10.66 18.27 27.38
N ILE A 172 -9.50 18.81 27.02
CA ILE A 172 -9.32 19.59 25.78
C ILE A 172 -9.64 18.73 24.55
N CYS A 173 -9.08 17.51 24.46
CA CYS A 173 -9.29 16.58 23.36
C CYS A 173 -10.77 16.18 23.23
N LYS A 174 -11.42 15.83 24.35
CA LYS A 174 -12.84 15.47 24.39
C LYS A 174 -13.72 16.63 23.93
N ASN A 175 -13.51 17.83 24.48
CA ASN A 175 -14.29 19.01 24.11
C ASN A 175 -14.11 19.35 22.63
N LYS A 176 -12.88 19.27 22.11
CA LYS A 176 -12.60 19.47 20.68
C LYS A 176 -13.34 18.45 19.82
N TYR A 177 -13.26 17.15 20.16
CA TYR A 177 -13.96 16.09 19.44
C TYR A 177 -15.49 16.31 19.41
N ILE A 178 -16.10 16.52 20.59
CA ILE A 178 -17.53 16.76 20.73
C ILE A 178 -17.98 17.97 19.90
N ALA A 179 -17.22 19.08 19.98
CA ALA A 179 -17.54 20.31 19.26
C ALA A 179 -17.38 20.16 17.74
N THR A 180 -16.25 19.60 17.28
CA THR A 180 -15.97 19.41 15.86
C THR A 180 -17.05 18.56 15.19
N TYR A 181 -17.40 17.42 15.79
CA TYR A 181 -18.34 16.46 15.20
C TYR A 181 -19.79 16.65 15.66
N ARG A 182 -20.08 17.72 16.42
CA ARG A 182 -21.43 18.07 16.92
C ARG A 182 -22.12 16.90 17.64
N ILE A 183 -21.37 16.18 18.45
CA ILE A 183 -21.84 15.00 19.17
C ILE A 183 -22.46 15.46 20.50
N SER A 184 -23.61 14.92 20.90
CA SER A 184 -24.15 15.19 22.24
C SER A 184 -23.41 14.38 23.31
N GLN A 185 -23.35 14.87 24.55
CA GLN A 185 -22.71 14.14 25.64
C GLN A 185 -23.33 12.74 25.84
N ARG A 186 -24.66 12.62 25.73
CA ARG A 186 -25.36 11.33 25.77
C ARG A 186 -24.89 10.39 24.67
N ARG A 187 -24.81 10.85 23.42
CA ARG A 187 -24.37 10.01 22.29
C ARG A 187 -22.91 9.60 22.44
N TYR A 188 -22.06 10.49 22.98
CA TYR A 188 -20.67 10.17 23.29
C TYR A 188 -20.58 8.99 24.27
N GLU A 189 -21.35 9.03 25.36
CA GLU A 189 -21.38 7.98 26.38
C GLU A 189 -21.94 6.65 25.85
N GLU A 190 -23.03 6.69 25.08
CA GLU A 190 -23.59 5.48 24.43
C GLU A 190 -22.57 4.82 23.48
N ALA A 191 -21.84 5.64 22.70
CA ALA A 191 -20.89 5.12 21.72
C ALA A 191 -19.68 4.41 22.35
N ILE A 192 -19.35 4.70 23.61
CA ILE A 192 -18.25 4.02 24.32
C ILE A 192 -18.58 2.53 24.47
N GLU A 193 -19.79 2.20 24.90
CA GLU A 193 -20.18 0.80 25.11
C GLU A 193 -20.50 0.11 23.78
N GLU A 194 -21.15 0.79 22.84
CA GLU A 194 -21.53 0.21 21.53
C GLU A 194 -20.32 -0.21 20.68
N LEU A 195 -19.22 0.55 20.73
CA LEU A 195 -18.10 0.38 19.81
C LEU A 195 -16.89 -0.31 20.43
N LYS A 196 -16.97 -0.63 21.72
CA LYS A 196 -15.88 -1.24 22.47
C LYS A 196 -15.43 -2.54 21.81
N ILE A 197 -14.13 -2.66 21.57
CA ILE A 197 -13.50 -3.92 21.15
C ILE A 197 -12.56 -4.36 22.26
N PRO A 198 -12.97 -5.35 23.08
CA PRO A 198 -12.12 -5.85 24.15
C PRO A 198 -10.86 -6.48 23.56
N ASN A 199 -9.71 -6.22 24.18
CA ASN A 199 -8.42 -6.79 23.80
C ASN A 199 -7.99 -6.50 22.36
N ALA A 200 -8.40 -5.35 21.79
CA ALA A 200 -7.89 -4.90 20.51
C ALA A 200 -6.34 -4.84 20.55
N SER A 201 -5.69 -5.47 19.57
CA SER A 201 -4.24 -5.65 19.54
C SER A 201 -3.67 -5.32 18.16
N PRO A 202 -2.52 -4.61 18.07
CA PRO A 202 -1.85 -4.34 16.81
C PRO A 202 -1.10 -5.55 16.22
N GLU A 203 -0.97 -6.64 16.99
CA GLU A 203 -0.08 -7.77 16.69
C GLU A 203 -0.24 -8.34 15.28
N LEU A 204 -1.47 -8.44 14.77
CA LEU A 204 -1.74 -8.93 13.43
C LEU A 204 -1.05 -8.08 12.35
N TRP A 205 -1.09 -6.75 12.48
CA TRP A 205 -0.50 -5.84 11.50
C TRP A 205 1.02 -5.73 11.68
N ASP A 206 1.52 -5.78 12.91
CA ASP A 206 2.96 -5.91 13.14
C ASP A 206 3.51 -7.23 12.54
N ASN A 207 2.71 -8.31 12.60
CA ASN A 207 3.03 -9.57 11.94
C ASN A 207 3.05 -9.45 10.41
N TYR A 208 2.04 -8.81 9.81
CA TYR A 208 1.96 -8.62 8.35
C TYR A 208 3.12 -7.82 7.76
N ARG A 209 3.75 -6.96 8.57
CA ARG A 209 4.94 -6.18 8.20
C ARG A 209 6.24 -6.96 8.20
N LYS A 210 6.25 -8.23 8.64
CA LYS A 210 7.45 -9.08 8.58
C LYS A 210 7.91 -9.19 7.14
N ARG A 211 9.19 -8.85 6.91
CA ARG A 211 9.82 -8.91 5.60
C ARG A 211 10.73 -10.11 5.48
N PHE A 212 10.77 -10.68 4.29
CA PHE A 212 11.64 -11.77 3.90
C PHE A 212 12.33 -11.41 2.60
N ASN A 213 13.55 -11.89 2.40
CA ASN A 213 14.25 -11.74 1.13
C ASN A 213 13.67 -12.76 0.15
N TRP A 214 12.94 -12.29 -0.86
CA TRP A 214 12.41 -13.14 -1.92
C TRP A 214 12.36 -12.45 -3.29
N ASN A 215 12.37 -13.26 -4.34
CA ASN A 215 12.01 -12.89 -5.70
C ASN A 215 10.99 -13.90 -6.27
N TYR A 216 10.68 -13.76 -7.57
CA TYR A 216 9.75 -14.66 -8.24
C TYR A 216 10.27 -15.15 -9.58
N LYS A 217 9.66 -16.21 -10.10
CA LYS A 217 9.87 -16.69 -11.46
C LYS A 217 8.55 -17.22 -12.01
N VAL A 218 8.15 -16.72 -13.17
CA VAL A 218 6.97 -17.22 -13.89
C VAL A 218 7.43 -18.01 -15.10
N THR A 219 6.87 -19.21 -15.27
CA THR A 219 7.18 -20.10 -16.41
C THR A 219 5.90 -20.69 -16.97
N SER A 220 5.94 -21.11 -18.22
CA SER A 220 4.85 -21.84 -18.85
C SER A 220 5.38 -22.99 -19.70
N GLU A 221 4.59 -24.07 -19.79
CA GLU A 221 4.83 -25.17 -20.74
C GLU A 221 4.45 -24.78 -22.19
N ASN A 222 3.74 -23.66 -22.37
CA ASN A 222 3.37 -23.17 -23.70
C ASN A 222 4.54 -22.42 -24.35
N ALA A 223 5.00 -22.90 -25.51
CA ALA A 223 6.15 -22.32 -26.22
C ALA A 223 5.92 -20.89 -26.74
N ALA A 224 4.66 -20.46 -26.87
CA ALA A 224 4.28 -19.11 -27.29
C ALA A 224 3.99 -18.17 -26.10
N PHE A 225 4.37 -18.56 -24.89
CA PHE A 225 4.17 -17.77 -23.68
C PHE A 225 4.87 -16.41 -23.73
N ARG A 226 4.11 -15.34 -23.47
CA ARG A 226 4.64 -13.99 -23.20
C ARG A 226 4.09 -13.46 -21.88
N PHE A 227 4.98 -13.03 -21.00
CA PHE A 227 4.68 -12.54 -19.65
C PHE A 227 4.81 -11.02 -19.61
N PHE A 228 3.77 -10.32 -19.15
CA PHE A 228 3.68 -8.87 -19.30
C PHE A 228 3.59 -8.08 -18.00
N GLU A 229 2.89 -8.60 -17.00
CA GLU A 229 2.65 -7.88 -15.76
C GLU A 229 2.67 -8.82 -14.55
N PHE A 230 3.33 -8.36 -13.49
CA PHE A 230 3.35 -8.99 -12.18
C PHE A 230 3.05 -7.95 -11.09
N GLU A 231 1.83 -8.01 -10.58
CA GLU A 231 1.39 -7.15 -9.48
C GLU A 231 1.38 -7.93 -8.17
N ILE A 232 1.89 -7.28 -7.13
CA ILE A 232 2.02 -7.84 -5.78
C ILE A 232 1.24 -6.96 -4.82
N ASP A 233 0.17 -7.51 -4.25
CA ASP A 233 -0.55 -6.91 -3.13
C ASP A 233 -0.15 -7.64 -1.85
N SER A 234 0.46 -6.94 -0.91
CA SER A 234 1.03 -7.53 0.31
C SER A 234 0.12 -7.34 1.52
N TYR A 235 0.21 -8.25 2.49
CA TYR A 235 -0.60 -8.17 3.72
C TYR A 235 -0.36 -6.89 4.55
N ASN A 236 0.82 -6.27 4.44
CA ASN A 236 1.10 -4.98 5.06
C ASN A 236 0.51 -3.77 4.32
N GLY A 237 -0.19 -3.98 3.19
CA GLY A 237 -0.80 -2.93 2.38
C GLY A 237 0.10 -2.33 1.29
N GLU A 238 1.31 -2.87 1.08
CA GLU A 238 2.10 -2.51 -0.11
C GLU A 238 1.50 -3.10 -1.38
N ILE A 239 1.49 -2.31 -2.45
CA ILE A 239 1.01 -2.68 -3.79
C ILE A 239 2.08 -2.26 -4.79
N ILE A 240 2.58 -3.20 -5.59
CA ILE A 240 3.61 -2.93 -6.59
C ILE A 240 3.26 -3.64 -7.89
N SER A 241 2.98 -2.87 -8.94
CA SER A 241 2.79 -3.34 -10.31
C SER A 241 4.11 -3.26 -11.07
N ASN A 242 4.55 -4.37 -11.67
CA ASN A 242 5.77 -4.43 -12.47
C ASN A 242 5.46 -4.98 -13.86
N PHE A 243 6.19 -4.51 -14.88
CA PHE A 243 5.94 -4.89 -16.27
C PHE A 243 7.18 -5.46 -16.96
N SER A 244 6.97 -6.13 -18.09
CA SER A 244 8.04 -6.62 -18.96
C SER A 244 8.89 -5.47 -19.50
N PRO A 245 10.23 -5.61 -19.62
CA PRO A 245 11.03 -6.81 -19.34
C PRO A 245 11.54 -6.89 -17.90
N TYR A 246 11.25 -5.91 -17.02
CA TYR A 246 11.76 -5.90 -15.65
C TYR A 246 11.38 -7.18 -14.89
N ILE A 247 10.14 -7.64 -15.06
CA ILE A 247 9.62 -8.87 -14.43
C ILE A 247 10.26 -10.17 -14.92
N LEU A 248 11.03 -10.13 -16.01
CA LEU A 248 11.73 -11.31 -16.53
C LEU A 248 12.99 -11.62 -15.72
N ASN A 249 13.55 -10.62 -15.03
CA ASN A 249 14.74 -10.76 -14.18
C ASN A 249 14.53 -10.02 -12.83
N PRO A 250 13.57 -10.45 -12.01
CA PRO A 250 13.24 -9.75 -10.78
C PRO A 250 14.36 -9.88 -9.76
N LYS A 251 14.71 -8.76 -9.13
CA LYS A 251 15.74 -8.69 -8.10
C LYS A 251 15.25 -9.33 -6.79
N MET A 252 16.16 -9.98 -6.08
CA MET A 252 15.95 -10.37 -4.68
C MET A 252 15.76 -9.11 -3.84
N GLN A 253 14.66 -9.03 -3.09
CA GLN A 253 14.37 -7.86 -2.25
C GLN A 253 13.70 -8.28 -0.94
N SER A 254 13.94 -7.47 0.10
CA SER A 254 13.25 -7.59 1.38
C SER A 254 11.82 -7.08 1.23
N ARG A 255 10.84 -8.00 1.21
CA ARG A 255 9.42 -7.73 0.92
C ARG A 255 8.52 -8.42 1.94
N ALA A 256 7.36 -7.83 2.21
CA ALA A 256 6.30 -8.48 2.97
C ALA A 256 5.74 -9.69 2.19
N ILE A 257 4.94 -10.52 2.88
CA ILE A 257 4.28 -11.66 2.27
C ILE A 257 3.13 -11.16 1.38
N PRO A 258 3.02 -11.63 0.13
CA PRO A 258 1.88 -11.30 -0.72
C PRO A 258 0.59 -11.80 -0.07
N SER A 259 -0.47 -11.00 -0.13
CA SER A 259 -1.85 -11.42 0.08
C SER A 259 -2.44 -11.99 -1.20
N PHE A 260 -2.17 -11.36 -2.34
CA PHE A 260 -2.31 -12.00 -3.64
C PHE A 260 -1.26 -11.48 -4.63
N VAL A 261 -1.08 -12.26 -5.70
CA VAL A 261 -0.29 -11.89 -6.87
C VAL A 261 -1.18 -11.96 -8.10
N MET A 262 -1.10 -10.94 -8.95
CA MET A 262 -1.72 -10.94 -10.28
C MET A 262 -0.65 -11.13 -11.34
N ILE A 263 -0.93 -12.02 -12.31
CA ILE A 263 -0.04 -12.35 -13.42
C ILE A 263 -0.81 -12.18 -14.72
N CYS A 264 -0.32 -11.38 -15.64
CA CYS A 264 -0.88 -11.23 -16.99
C CYS A 264 0.05 -11.84 -18.04
N TRP A 265 -0.50 -12.70 -18.89
CA TRP A 265 0.25 -13.35 -19.97
C TRP A 265 -0.62 -13.62 -21.20
N GLU A 266 0.03 -13.94 -22.32
CA GLU A 266 -0.61 -14.39 -23.55
C GLU A 266 0.08 -15.65 -24.09
N THR A 267 -0.65 -16.47 -24.82
CA THR A 267 -0.12 -17.61 -25.58
C THR A 267 -0.36 -17.50 -27.08
N SER A 268 -1.23 -16.57 -27.50
CA SER A 268 -1.44 -16.21 -28.90
C SER A 268 -2.22 -14.89 -28.98
N ALA A 269 -2.41 -14.34 -30.18
CA ALA A 269 -3.22 -13.14 -30.41
C ALA A 269 -4.66 -13.25 -29.88
N LYS A 270 -5.20 -14.47 -29.74
CA LYS A 270 -6.58 -14.70 -29.27
C LYS A 270 -6.66 -15.25 -27.85
N GLU A 271 -5.51 -15.54 -27.23
CA GLU A 271 -5.44 -16.18 -25.91
C GLU A 271 -4.64 -15.32 -24.95
N ARG A 272 -5.37 -14.55 -24.15
CA ARG A 272 -4.84 -13.66 -23.13
C ARG A 272 -5.44 -14.01 -21.79
N PHE A 273 -4.64 -13.97 -20.75
CA PHE A 273 -5.03 -14.43 -19.44
C PHE A 273 -4.58 -13.45 -18.35
N LEU A 274 -5.39 -13.40 -17.30
CA LEU A 274 -5.07 -12.76 -16.04
C LEU A 274 -5.33 -13.79 -14.95
N SER A 275 -4.39 -13.93 -14.01
CA SER A 275 -4.60 -14.75 -12.82
C SER A 275 -4.59 -13.93 -11.54
N ARG A 276 -5.19 -14.49 -10.49
CA ARG A 276 -5.00 -14.06 -9.10
C ARG A 276 -4.68 -15.28 -8.25
N VAL A 277 -3.51 -15.26 -7.62
CA VAL A 277 -3.04 -16.28 -6.67
C VAL A 277 -3.13 -15.69 -5.27
N PHE A 278 -4.05 -16.20 -4.45
CA PHE A 278 -4.29 -15.72 -3.08
C PHE A 278 -3.49 -16.57 -2.09
N PHE A 279 -2.60 -15.94 -1.35
CA PHE A 279 -1.71 -16.62 -0.41
C PHE A 279 -2.37 -16.75 0.95
N ASN A 280 -1.97 -17.78 1.70
CA ASN A 280 -2.29 -17.91 3.11
C ASN A 280 -1.14 -17.31 3.94
N TRP A 281 -1.40 -16.24 4.71
CA TRP A 281 -0.33 -15.57 5.47
C TRP A 281 0.39 -16.52 6.44
N GLU A 282 -0.35 -17.27 7.25
CA GLU A 282 0.22 -18.12 8.31
C GLU A 282 1.12 -19.21 7.74
N LYS A 283 0.63 -19.94 6.73
CA LYS A 283 1.38 -21.02 6.07
C LYS A 283 2.60 -20.48 5.34
N THR A 284 2.44 -19.39 4.60
CA THR A 284 3.55 -18.77 3.85
C THR A 284 4.62 -18.22 4.79
N ASN A 285 4.21 -17.58 5.89
CA ASN A 285 5.12 -17.08 6.93
C ASN A 285 5.89 -18.20 7.62
N ALA A 286 5.23 -19.32 7.93
CA ALA A 286 5.90 -20.47 8.52
C ALA A 286 6.96 -21.04 7.57
N LEU A 287 6.65 -21.15 6.28
CA LEU A 287 7.59 -21.63 5.27
C LEU A 287 8.78 -20.68 5.10
N LEU A 288 8.52 -19.37 4.95
CA LEU A 288 9.58 -18.37 4.75
C LEU A 288 10.49 -18.19 5.96
N LYS A 289 9.98 -18.34 7.19
CA LYS A 289 10.81 -18.32 8.42
C LYS A 289 11.81 -19.47 8.48
N ASN A 290 11.40 -20.62 7.95
CA ASN A 290 12.24 -21.82 7.91
C ASN A 290 13.12 -21.85 6.64
N ALA A 291 12.80 -21.01 5.66
CA ALA A 291 13.58 -20.86 4.46
C ALA A 291 14.70 -19.83 4.69
N GLY A 292 15.86 -20.05 4.07
CA GLY A 292 17.02 -19.15 4.23
C GLY A 292 16.82 -17.79 3.55
N GLU A 293 17.91 -17.11 3.22
CA GLU A 293 17.87 -15.73 2.70
C GLU A 293 17.57 -15.62 1.20
N ASN A 294 17.54 -16.74 0.46
CA ASN A 294 17.41 -16.76 -1.00
C ASN A 294 16.13 -17.47 -1.41
N ASN A 295 14.99 -16.80 -1.27
CA ASN A 295 13.69 -17.39 -1.56
C ASN A 295 13.19 -17.02 -2.95
N THR A 296 12.67 -18.00 -3.68
CA THR A 296 12.02 -17.77 -4.97
C THR A 296 10.63 -18.39 -4.97
N PHE A 297 9.62 -17.54 -5.13
CA PHE A 297 8.28 -17.99 -5.50
C PHE A 297 8.25 -18.34 -6.98
N GLN A 298 7.83 -19.56 -7.31
CA GLN A 298 7.76 -20.02 -8.69
C GLN A 298 6.30 -20.25 -9.05
N PHE A 299 5.90 -19.72 -10.21
CA PHE A 299 4.58 -19.89 -10.77
C PHE A 299 4.72 -20.65 -12.07
N HIS A 300 4.26 -21.90 -12.09
CA HIS A 300 4.34 -22.76 -13.26
C HIS A 300 2.95 -22.91 -13.88
N ILE A 301 2.79 -22.35 -15.08
CA ILE A 301 1.54 -22.32 -15.83
C ILE A 301 1.54 -23.53 -16.79
N ASN A 302 0.52 -24.38 -16.72
CA ASN A 302 0.41 -25.51 -17.64
C ASN A 302 0.21 -25.06 -19.09
N LYS A 303 0.39 -25.98 -20.03
CA LYS A 303 0.32 -25.73 -21.46
C LYS A 303 -0.99 -25.05 -21.90
N GLU A 304 -2.12 -25.43 -21.31
CA GLU A 304 -3.46 -24.92 -21.62
C GLU A 304 -3.83 -23.63 -20.87
N SER A 305 -2.93 -23.07 -20.05
CA SER A 305 -3.19 -21.87 -19.23
C SER A 305 -4.42 -21.99 -18.31
N SER A 306 -4.73 -23.20 -17.86
CA SER A 306 -5.89 -23.51 -17.01
C SER A 306 -5.52 -23.78 -15.54
N LYS A 307 -4.23 -23.96 -15.25
CA LYS A 307 -3.70 -24.23 -13.91
C LYS A 307 -2.38 -23.49 -13.70
N ILE A 308 -2.18 -22.99 -12.48
CA ILE A 308 -0.89 -22.49 -11.99
C ILE A 308 -0.50 -23.32 -10.78
N GLU A 309 0.67 -23.95 -10.84
CA GLU A 309 1.33 -24.52 -9.67
C GLU A 309 2.20 -23.45 -9.02
N VAL A 310 2.12 -23.34 -7.69
CA VAL A 310 2.86 -22.36 -6.91
C VAL A 310 3.86 -23.09 -6.02
N LEU A 311 5.12 -22.73 -6.15
CA LEU A 311 6.21 -23.32 -5.37
C LEU A 311 7.00 -22.23 -4.64
N LEU A 312 7.62 -22.62 -3.52
CA LEU A 312 8.65 -21.87 -2.84
C LEU A 312 9.91 -22.72 -2.85
N ASN A 313 10.98 -22.23 -3.47
CA ASN A 313 12.26 -22.93 -3.56
C ASN A 313 12.12 -24.36 -4.13
N ASN A 314 11.36 -24.50 -5.23
CA ASN A 314 11.02 -25.77 -5.89
C ASN A 314 10.14 -26.75 -5.08
N ASN A 315 9.59 -26.34 -3.93
CA ASN A 315 8.64 -27.14 -3.17
C ASN A 315 7.23 -26.55 -3.31
N PRO A 316 6.21 -27.35 -3.68
CA PRO A 316 4.84 -26.87 -3.75
C PRO A 316 4.40 -26.25 -2.42
N ILE A 317 3.66 -25.15 -2.50
CA ILE A 317 3.09 -24.49 -1.32
C ILE A 317 1.57 -24.45 -1.41
N GLU A 318 0.94 -24.41 -0.24
CA GLU A 318 -0.50 -24.21 -0.16
C GLU A 318 -0.84 -22.73 -0.26
N VAL A 319 -1.73 -22.41 -1.19
CA VAL A 319 -2.33 -21.10 -1.40
C VAL A 319 -3.84 -21.21 -1.20
N ASP A 320 -4.48 -20.14 -0.72
CA ASP A 320 -5.92 -20.15 -0.41
C ASP A 320 -6.77 -20.34 -1.69
N SER A 321 -6.37 -19.74 -2.81
CA SER A 321 -6.96 -20.05 -4.12
C SER A 321 -6.10 -19.57 -5.28
N VAL A 322 -6.25 -20.22 -6.44
CA VAL A 322 -5.74 -19.76 -7.73
C VAL A 322 -6.93 -19.57 -8.66
N ARG A 323 -7.01 -18.41 -9.32
CA ARG A 323 -8.07 -18.09 -10.27
C ARG A 323 -7.45 -17.60 -11.56
N ILE A 324 -7.91 -18.10 -12.69
CA ILE A 324 -7.47 -17.69 -14.03
C ILE A 324 -8.68 -17.25 -14.83
N TYR A 325 -8.53 -16.14 -15.53
CA TYR A 325 -9.58 -15.50 -16.30
C TYR A 325 -9.07 -15.20 -17.72
N PRO A 326 -9.92 -15.31 -18.75
CA PRO A 326 -9.67 -14.63 -20.01
C PRO A 326 -9.49 -13.13 -19.75
N SER A 327 -8.54 -12.52 -20.45
CA SER A 327 -8.23 -11.10 -20.33
C SER A 327 -8.42 -10.37 -21.66
N HIS A 328 -8.73 -9.08 -21.56
CA HIS A 328 -8.73 -8.16 -22.70
C HIS A 328 -7.59 -7.15 -22.63
N LEU A 329 -6.77 -7.21 -21.58
CA LEU A 329 -5.62 -6.33 -21.41
C LEU A 329 -4.65 -6.48 -22.58
N ARG A 330 -3.99 -5.37 -22.91
CA ARG A 330 -2.94 -5.28 -23.92
C ARG A 330 -1.71 -4.69 -23.29
N PHE A 331 -0.58 -5.09 -23.85
CA PHE A 331 0.74 -4.61 -23.47
C PHE A 331 1.51 -4.28 -24.73
N ARG A 332 2.60 -3.53 -24.57
CA ARG A 332 3.42 -3.06 -25.70
C ARG A 332 3.88 -4.20 -26.62
N ASP A 333 4.25 -5.33 -26.02
CA ASP A 333 4.75 -6.51 -26.72
C ASP A 333 3.68 -7.62 -26.91
N SER A 334 2.39 -7.29 -26.78
CA SER A 334 1.29 -8.23 -27.04
C SER A 334 1.34 -8.78 -28.47
N TYR A 335 0.77 -9.97 -28.69
CA TYR A 335 0.54 -10.47 -30.03
C TYR A 335 -0.43 -9.56 -30.79
N THR A 336 -0.11 -9.24 -32.05
CA THR A 336 -0.97 -8.50 -32.97
C THR A 336 -2.10 -9.39 -33.47
N ASP A 337 -3.32 -8.85 -33.49
CA ASP A 337 -4.54 -9.57 -33.92
C ASP A 337 -4.60 -9.81 -35.43
#